data_AF-A0A1S2VDJ0-F1
#
_entry.id   AF-A0A1S2VDJ0-F1
#
_cell.length_a   1.000
_cell.length_b   1.000
_cell.length_c   1.000
_cell.angle_alpha   90.00
_cell.angle_beta   90.00
_cell.angle_gamma   90.00
#
_symmetry.space_group_name_H-M   'P 1'
#
loop_
_entity.id
_entity.type
_entity.pdbx_description
1 polymer ?
#
loop_
_entity_poly.entity_id
_entity_poly.type
_entity_poly.pdbx_seq_one_letter_code
_entity_poly.pdbx_strand_id
1 'polypeptide(L)'
;MKKYLTLENLGIAAGALALSALIWYLALFLVDCAQGTDVDTKAYIYDRSFREAYWERHYVAESYTDRRGNRRTRRTRVSTWHPPEYHLYIRDMTGSRFLSVTPELYYHYRTGDMVPIRKRIGKKCGCTCWESVL
;
A
#
# COMPACT_ATOMS: atom_id res chain seq x y z
N MET A 1 -4.25 -47.84 15.57
CA MET A 1 -3.87 -46.52 16.13
C MET A 1 -4.83 -45.46 15.61
N LYS A 2 -5.71 -44.90 16.45
CA LYS A 2 -6.57 -43.77 16.08
C LYS A 2 -5.73 -42.49 16.25
N LYS A 3 -5.44 -41.77 15.16
CA LYS A 3 -4.81 -40.44 15.22
C LYS A 3 -5.89 -39.46 15.70
N TYR A 4 -5.75 -38.95 16.92
CA TYR A 4 -6.63 -37.90 17.43
C TYR A 4 -6.26 -36.59 16.73
N LEU A 5 -7.22 -36.00 16.01
CA LEU A 5 -7.10 -34.61 15.57
C LEU A 5 -7.15 -33.74 16.83
N THR A 6 -6.03 -33.12 17.19
CA THR A 6 -6.00 -32.09 18.22
C THR A 6 -6.60 -30.80 17.66
N LEU A 7 -7.21 -29.99 18.54
CA LEU A 7 -7.77 -28.68 18.18
C LEU A 7 -6.74 -27.78 17.49
N GLU A 8 -5.48 -27.89 17.91
CA GLU A 8 -4.33 -27.17 17.34
C GLU A 8 -4.06 -27.57 15.88
N ASN A 9 -4.09 -28.86 15.56
CA ASN A 9 -3.92 -29.34 14.17
C ASN A 9 -5.06 -28.87 13.27
N LEU A 10 -6.26 -28.75 13.82
CA LEU A 10 -7.44 -28.24 13.12
C LEU A 10 -7.32 -26.73 12.84
N GLY A 11 -6.81 -25.96 13.81
CA GLY A 11 -6.51 -24.54 13.65
C GLY A 11 -5.41 -24.25 12.63
N ILE A 12 -4.33 -25.03 12.63
CA ILE A 12 -3.24 -24.90 11.64
C ILE A 12 -3.76 -25.21 10.23
N ALA A 13 -4.54 -26.28 10.07
CA ALA A 13 -5.12 -26.64 8.78
C ALA A 13 -6.10 -25.57 8.25
N ALA A 14 -6.96 -25.03 9.12
CA ALA A 14 -7.87 -23.94 8.76
C ALA A 14 -7.11 -22.66 8.38
N GLY A 15 -6.06 -22.31 9.12
CA GLY A 15 -5.20 -21.17 8.82
C GLY A 15 -4.48 -21.32 7.47
N ALA A 16 -3.97 -22.52 7.17
CA ALA A 16 -3.33 -22.81 5.89
C ALA A 16 -4.32 -22.70 4.72
N LEU A 17 -5.57 -23.16 4.89
CA LEU A 17 -6.62 -23.03 3.87
C LEU A 17 -7.05 -21.58 3.66
N ALA A 18 -7.16 -20.78 4.73
CA ALA A 18 -7.48 -19.36 4.60
C ALA A 18 -6.37 -18.60 3.86
N LEU A 19 -5.11 -18.89 4.18
CA LEU A 19 -3.95 -18.29 3.52
C LEU A 19 -3.90 -18.67 2.03
N SER A 20 -4.13 -19.95 1.70
CA SER A 20 -4.12 -20.41 0.31
C SER A 20 -5.26 -19.78 -0.50
N ALA A 21 -6.46 -19.65 0.07
CA ALA A 21 -7.57 -18.95 -0.56
C ALA A 21 -7.27 -17.47 -0.81
N LEU A 22 -6.61 -16.80 0.15
CA LEU A 22 -6.20 -15.40 0.00
C LEU A 22 -5.16 -15.21 -1.10
N ILE A 23 -4.16 -16.09 -1.18
CA ILE A 23 -3.16 -16.09 -2.25
C ILE A 23 -3.85 -16.31 -3.62
N TRP A 24 -4.78 -17.25 -3.69
CA TRP A 24 -5.52 -17.54 -4.92
C TRP A 24 -6.36 -16.34 -5.38
N TYR A 25 -7.04 -15.69 -4.45
CA TYR A 25 -7.80 -14.47 -4.73
C TYR A 25 -6.90 -13.34 -5.26
N LEU A 26 -5.74 -13.12 -4.63
CA LEU A 26 -4.76 -12.13 -5.09
C LEU A 26 -4.23 -12.45 -6.50
N ALA A 27 -3.94 -13.72 -6.79
CA ALA A 27 -3.49 -14.13 -8.11
C ALA A 27 -4.55 -13.85 -9.18
N LEU A 28 -5.83 -14.16 -8.91
CA LEU A 28 -6.93 -13.86 -9.82
C LEU A 28 -7.11 -12.35 -10.04
N PHE A 29 -6.99 -11.55 -8.98
CA PHE A 29 -7.05 -10.08 -9.07
C PHE A 29 -5.93 -9.53 -9.95
N LEU A 30 -4.69 -9.99 -9.76
CA LEU A 30 -3.55 -9.57 -10.57
C LEU A 30 -3.72 -9.95 -12.04
N VAL A 31 -4.22 -11.15 -12.34
CA VAL A 31 -4.52 -11.58 -13.73
C VAL A 31 -5.62 -10.71 -14.34
N ASP A 32 -6.68 -10.39 -13.58
CA ASP A 32 -7.76 -9.55 -14.07
C ASP A 32 -7.29 -8.12 -14.38
N CYS A 33 -6.42 -7.58 -13.53
CA CYS A 33 -5.77 -6.30 -13.75
C CYS A 33 -4.79 -6.33 -14.93
N ALA A 34 -4.00 -7.39 -15.09
CA ALA A 34 -3.07 -7.52 -16.21
C ALA A 34 -3.81 -7.55 -17.57
N GLN A 35 -4.96 -8.22 -17.63
CA GLN A 35 -5.83 -8.28 -18.81
C GLN A 35 -6.81 -7.10 -18.92
N GLY A 36 -6.78 -6.18 -17.95
CA GLY A 36 -7.62 -5.00 -17.90
C GLY A 36 -7.33 -3.99 -19.00
N THR A 37 -8.17 -2.96 -19.08
CA THR A 37 -8.03 -1.87 -20.06
C THR A 37 -7.64 -0.58 -19.37
N ASP A 38 -6.85 0.23 -20.06
CA ASP A 38 -6.52 1.58 -19.61
C ASP A 38 -7.60 2.55 -20.10
N VAL A 39 -8.08 3.39 -19.20
CA VAL A 39 -9.09 4.43 -19.45
C VAL A 39 -8.51 5.77 -19.02
N ASP A 40 -8.53 6.72 -19.94
CA ASP A 40 -8.10 8.08 -19.66
C ASP A 40 -9.32 8.93 -19.26
N THR A 41 -9.22 9.59 -18.12
CA THR A 41 -10.23 10.51 -17.58
C THR A 41 -9.59 11.86 -17.28
N LYS A 42 -10.40 12.88 -16.98
CA LYS A 42 -9.88 14.19 -16.52
C LYS A 42 -10.34 14.45 -15.10
N ALA A 43 -9.45 15.01 -14.28
CA ALA A 43 -9.75 15.44 -12.93
C ALA A 43 -9.26 16.88 -12.71
N TYR A 44 -9.97 17.61 -11.87
CA TYR A 44 -9.61 18.99 -11.49
C TYR A 44 -8.71 18.98 -10.26
N ILE A 45 -7.57 19.67 -10.28
CA ILE A 45 -6.73 19.87 -9.09
C ILE A 45 -7.32 20.99 -8.25
N TYR A 46 -7.79 20.65 -7.05
CA TYR A 46 -8.32 21.64 -6.12
C TYR A 46 -7.31 22.03 -5.03
N ASP A 47 -6.29 21.21 -4.77
CA ASP A 47 -5.24 21.52 -3.81
C ASP A 47 -3.95 20.72 -4.09
N ARG A 48 -2.84 21.10 -3.46
CA ARG A 48 -1.52 20.47 -3.60
C ARG A 48 -0.81 20.45 -2.25
N SER A 49 -0.21 19.32 -1.90
CA SER A 49 0.62 19.21 -0.69
C SER A 49 2.00 18.64 -1.02
N PHE A 50 3.00 19.19 -0.34
CA PHE A 50 4.37 18.72 -0.38
C PHE A 50 4.83 18.44 1.04
N ARG A 51 5.39 17.24 1.25
CA ARG A 51 6.04 16.87 2.50
C ARG A 51 7.52 16.68 2.23
N GLU A 52 8.33 17.52 2.89
CA GLU A 52 9.78 17.37 2.84
C GLU A 52 10.22 16.03 3.41
N ALA A 53 11.35 15.55 2.91
CA ALA A 53 11.97 14.33 3.40
C ALA A 53 12.35 14.50 4.88
N TYR A 54 12.14 13.46 5.68
CA TYR A 54 12.34 13.54 7.13
C TYR A 54 12.85 12.24 7.72
N TRP A 55 13.52 12.36 8.87
CA TRP A 55 13.90 11.22 9.71
C TRP A 55 12.91 11.08 10.84
N GLU A 56 12.17 9.97 10.86
CA GLU A 56 11.35 9.60 12.00
C GLU A 56 12.20 8.83 13.02
N ARG A 57 12.10 9.19 14.29
CA ARG A 57 12.82 8.53 15.37
C ARG A 57 11.84 7.89 16.32
N HIS A 58 11.94 6.59 16.50
CA HIS A 58 11.11 5.83 17.41
C HIS A 58 11.96 4.86 18.25
N TYR A 59 11.35 4.33 19.32
CA TYR A 59 12.01 3.39 20.22
C TYR A 59 11.41 2.00 20.04
N VAL A 60 12.27 1.02 19.80
CA VAL A 60 11.89 -0.39 19.78
C VAL A 60 12.51 -1.11 20.97
N ALA A 61 11.78 -2.09 21.52
CA ALA A 61 12.30 -2.97 22.55
C ALA A 61 13.08 -4.10 21.90
N GLU A 62 14.41 -4.08 22.02
CA GLU A 62 15.27 -5.17 21.55
C GLU A 62 15.62 -6.10 22.70
N SER A 63 15.47 -7.40 22.48
CA SER A 63 16.01 -8.43 23.36
C SER A 63 17.48 -8.67 23.03
N TYR A 64 18.33 -8.71 24.06
CA TYR A 64 19.72 -9.13 23.94
C TYR A 64 20.09 -10.07 25.09
N THR A 65 21.10 -10.91 24.89
CA THR A 65 21.64 -11.76 25.94
C THR A 65 22.82 -11.04 26.59
N ASP A 66 22.79 -10.88 27.92
CA ASP A 66 23.89 -10.29 28.65
C ASP A 66 25.10 -11.24 28.73
N ARG A 67 26.25 -10.73 29.20
CA ARG A 67 27.47 -11.54 29.34
C ARG A 67 27.33 -12.73 30.30
N ARG A 68 26.26 -12.79 31.11
CA ARG A 68 25.94 -13.87 32.05
C ARG A 68 24.90 -14.84 31.48
N GLY A 69 24.51 -14.69 30.22
CA GLY A 69 23.53 -15.56 29.56
C GLY A 69 22.07 -15.19 29.82
N ASN A 70 21.76 -14.11 30.54
CA ASN A 70 20.37 -13.73 30.81
C ASN A 70 19.81 -12.88 29.67
N ARG A 71 18.59 -13.18 29.25
CA ARG A 71 17.86 -12.37 28.27
C ARG A 71 17.36 -11.09 28.94
N ARG A 72 17.78 -9.94 28.42
CA ARG A 72 17.35 -8.62 28.85
C ARG A 72 16.72 -7.87 27.68
N THR A 73 15.90 -6.88 27.99
CA THR A 73 15.35 -5.94 27.01
C THR A 73 15.96 -4.57 27.22
N ARG A 74 16.29 -3.88 26.13
CA ARG A 74 16.67 -2.46 26.14
C ARG A 74 15.81 -1.71 25.14
N ARG A 75 15.57 -0.42 25.41
CA ARG A 75 15.01 0.49 24.42
C ARG A 75 16.14 0.92 23.49
N THR A 76 16.08 0.47 22.24
CA THR A 76 16.99 0.89 21.19
C THR A 76 16.31 2.00 20.38
N ARG A 77 17.05 3.08 20.12
CA ARG A 77 16.59 4.16 19.25
C ARG A 77 16.83 3.75 17.81
N VAL A 78 15.76 3.70 17.01
CA VAL A 78 15.83 3.43 15.57
C VAL A 78 15.37 4.68 14.84
N SER A 79 16.02 4.96 13.71
CA SER A 79 15.67 6.08 12.82
C SER A 79 15.27 5.51 11.48
N THR A 80 14.10 5.91 10.99
CA THR A 80 13.60 5.55 9.66
C THR A 80 13.65 6.78 8.77
N TRP A 81 14.22 6.62 7.58
CA TRP A 81 14.21 7.65 6.56
C TRP A 81 12.92 7.61 5.77
N HIS A 82 12.28 8.77 5.61
CA HIS A 82 11.12 8.95 4.76
C HIS A 82 11.49 9.88 3.58
N PRO A 83 11.33 9.42 2.33
CA PRO A 83 11.55 10.26 1.15
C PRO A 83 10.55 11.42 1.09
N PRO A 84 10.80 12.45 0.27
CA PRO A 84 9.83 13.52 0.06
C PRO A 84 8.56 12.98 -0.62
N GLU A 85 7.41 13.52 -0.27
CA GLU A 85 6.12 13.14 -0.83
C GLU A 85 5.47 14.33 -1.54
N TYR A 86 4.96 14.09 -2.76
CA TYR A 86 4.30 15.10 -3.59
C TYR A 86 2.89 14.63 -3.89
N HIS A 87 1.89 15.39 -3.43
CA HIS A 87 0.49 15.02 -3.52
C HIS A 87 -0.29 16.06 -4.32
N LEU A 88 -1.08 15.59 -5.28
CA LEU A 88 -2.10 16.39 -5.96
C LEU A 88 -3.47 15.96 -5.45
N TYR A 89 -4.24 16.91 -4.91
CA TYR A 89 -5.62 16.67 -4.53
C TYR A 89 -6.53 16.96 -5.71
N ILE A 90 -7.21 15.91 -6.17
CA ILE A 90 -8.01 15.90 -7.38
C ILE A 90 -9.48 15.66 -7.08
N ARG A 91 -10.35 16.24 -7.92
CA ARG A 91 -11.78 15.99 -7.91
C ARG A 91 -12.25 15.62 -9.31
N ASP A 92 -12.97 14.50 -9.41
CA ASP A 92 -13.65 14.06 -10.63
C ASP A 92 -15.10 13.64 -10.33
N MET A 93 -15.78 13.01 -11.29
CA MET A 93 -17.16 12.54 -11.12
C MET A 93 -17.34 11.50 -10.01
N THR A 94 -16.26 10.85 -9.56
CA THR A 94 -16.30 9.82 -8.51
C THR A 94 -16.07 10.38 -7.11
N GLY A 95 -15.58 11.62 -7.01
CA GLY A 95 -15.35 12.31 -5.73
C GLY A 95 -14.00 12.99 -5.64
N SER A 96 -13.63 13.37 -4.41
CA SER A 96 -12.34 14.00 -4.10
C SER A 96 -11.38 12.97 -3.51
N ARG A 97 -10.14 12.95 -4.00
CA ARG A 97 -9.05 12.09 -3.50
C ARG A 97 -7.70 12.74 -3.76
N PHE A 98 -6.62 12.12 -3.30
CA PHE A 98 -5.26 12.56 -3.64
C PHE A 98 -4.52 11.48 -4.43
N LEU A 99 -3.56 11.90 -5.25
CA LEU A 99 -2.61 11.03 -5.93
C LEU A 99 -1.19 11.45 -5.57
N SER A 100 -0.38 10.46 -5.20
CA SER A 100 1.07 10.64 -5.09
C SER A 100 1.65 10.76 -6.50
N VAL A 101 2.43 11.79 -6.75
CA VAL A 101 3.02 12.07 -8.06
C VAL A 101 4.53 12.23 -7.95
N THR A 102 5.21 12.21 -9.10
CA THR A 102 6.63 12.54 -9.15
C THR A 102 6.84 14.06 -8.98
N PRO A 103 8.06 14.51 -8.60
CA PRO A 103 8.36 15.93 -8.49
C PRO A 103 8.07 16.69 -9.79
N GLU A 104 8.34 16.09 -10.96
CA GLU A 104 8.14 16.71 -12.27
C GLU A 104 6.67 17.06 -12.50
N LEU A 105 5.76 16.11 -12.24
CA LEU A 105 4.33 16.33 -12.38
C LEU A 105 3.81 17.32 -11.32
N TYR A 106 4.34 17.27 -10.10
CA TYR A 106 3.96 18.21 -9.04
C TYR A 106 4.28 19.65 -9.44
N TYR A 107 5.49 19.92 -9.94
CA TYR A 107 5.87 21.28 -10.34
C TYR A 107 5.26 21.72 -11.68
N HIS A 108 4.88 20.77 -12.54
CA HIS A 108 4.19 21.06 -13.80
C HIS A 108 2.76 21.57 -13.58
N TYR A 109 1.97 20.87 -12.78
CA TYR A 109 0.54 21.17 -12.60
C TYR A 109 0.27 22.17 -11.47
N ARG A 110 -0.75 23.02 -11.62
CA ARG A 110 -1.18 24.03 -10.65
C ARG A 110 -2.58 23.75 -10.11
N THR A 111 -2.88 24.32 -8.95
CA THR A 111 -4.25 24.34 -8.44
C THR A 111 -5.13 25.10 -9.44
N GLY A 112 -6.25 24.52 -9.83
CA GLY A 112 -7.09 25.02 -10.91
C GLY A 112 -6.96 24.25 -12.22
N ASP A 113 -5.88 23.48 -12.40
CA ASP A 113 -5.64 22.77 -13.66
C ASP A 113 -6.52 21.51 -13.78
N MET A 114 -6.86 21.19 -15.03
CA MET A 114 -7.43 19.90 -15.38
C MET A 114 -6.33 18.95 -15.81
N VAL A 115 -6.20 17.82 -15.12
CA VAL A 115 -5.17 16.82 -15.40
C VAL A 115 -5.72 15.56 -16.03
N PRO A 116 -5.02 15.00 -17.03
CA PRO A 116 -5.31 13.68 -17.54
C PRO A 116 -4.91 12.62 -16.50
N ILE A 117 -5.83 11.71 -16.23
CA ILE A 117 -5.66 10.59 -15.31
C ILE A 117 -5.85 9.30 -16.07
N ARG A 118 -4.83 8.44 -16.03
CA ARG A 118 -4.93 7.07 -16.54
C ARG A 118 -5.32 6.14 -15.42
N LYS A 119 -6.41 5.40 -15.62
CA LYS A 119 -6.90 4.35 -14.72
C LYS A 119 -6.82 3.02 -15.44
N ARG A 120 -6.27 2.00 -14.79
CA ARG A 120 -6.42 0.63 -15.27
C ARG A 120 -7.62 -0.03 -14.62
N ILE A 121 -8.57 -0.49 -15.43
CA ILE A 121 -9.79 -1.16 -14.98
C ILE A 121 -9.66 -2.66 -15.26
N GLY A 122 -9.88 -3.49 -14.23
CA GLY A 122 -9.83 -4.94 -14.36
C GLY A 122 -10.90 -5.48 -15.30
N LYS A 123 -10.54 -6.49 -16.10
CA LYS A 123 -11.37 -6.98 -17.21
C LYS A 123 -12.73 -7.54 -16.79
N LYS A 124 -12.78 -8.27 -15.68
CA LYS A 124 -14.00 -8.94 -15.20
C LYS A 124 -14.62 -8.23 -14.00
N CYS A 125 -13.80 -7.73 -13.08
CA CYS A 125 -14.32 -7.08 -11.87
C CYS A 125 -14.84 -5.65 -12.12
N GLY A 126 -14.38 -4.97 -13.18
CA GLY A 126 -14.61 -3.53 -13.36
C GLY A 126 -13.96 -2.64 -12.28
N CYS A 127 -13.09 -3.23 -11.46
CA CYS A 127 -12.42 -2.60 -10.35
C CYS A 127 -11.19 -1.80 -10.81
N THR A 128 -10.88 -0.71 -10.11
CA THR A 128 -9.68 0.10 -10.41
C THR A 128 -8.45 -0.60 -9.85
N CYS A 129 -7.54 -1.00 -10.74
CA CYS A 129 -6.31 -1.70 -10.41
C CYS A 129 -5.19 -0.75 -9.99
N TRP A 130 -5.03 0.33 -10.74
CA TRP A 130 -4.14 1.43 -10.42
C TRP A 130 -4.60 2.69 -11.13
N GLU A 131 -4.11 3.83 -10.64
CA GLU A 131 -4.42 5.14 -11.16
C GLU A 131 -3.16 6.02 -11.13
N SER A 132 -2.89 6.76 -12.19
CA SER A 132 -1.79 7.71 -12.25
C SER A 132 -2.15 8.97 -13.03
N VAL A 133 -1.48 10.07 -12.69
CA VAL A 133 -1.48 11.30 -13.52
C VAL A 133 -0.55 11.07 -14.72
N LEU A 134 -0.92 11.58 -15.88
CA LEU A 134 -0.10 11.57 -17.10
C LEU A 134 0.70 12.87 -17.28
#